data_AF-A0A6A4XN79-F1
#
_entry.id   AF-A0A6A4XN79-F1
#
_cell.length_a   1.000
_cell.length_b   1.000
_cell.length_c   1.000
_cell.angle_alpha   90.00
_cell.angle_beta   90.00
_cell.angle_gamma   90.00
#
_symmetry.space_group_name_H-M   'P 1'
#
loop_
_entity.id
_entity.type
_entity.pdbx_description
1 polymer ?
#
loop_
_entity_poly.entity_id
_entity_poly.type
_entity_poly.pdbx_seq_one_letter_code
_entity_poly.pdbx_strand_id
1 'polypeptide(L)'
;TIEPIDECTVYTHMTDKHHDTMCHGHILVKHYAVEGREILIGRSILDDPAHPTPRGDLIEDSTFWVEAVALPGQDACLFTSVMRLNLGYVATADESEMDDVVALVESASIAHQQSFDMRGILPSHAVGRQLSPPLRLLTLGNLHIYLARSVVVEEAFMRAINCAIQRHGDKALESTGVV
;
A
#
# COMPACT_ATOMS: atom_id res chain seq x y z
N THR A 1 14.54 -19.99 11.04
CA THR A 1 15.43 -20.18 9.88
C THR A 1 15.83 -18.80 9.38
N ILE A 2 17.07 -18.59 8.95
CA ILE A 2 17.49 -17.31 8.35
C ILE A 2 17.28 -17.44 6.84
N GLU A 3 16.56 -16.48 6.25
CA GLU A 3 16.24 -16.48 4.82
C GLU A 3 17.25 -15.60 4.05
N PRO A 4 17.76 -16.05 2.89
CA PRO A 4 18.67 -15.25 2.09
C PRO A 4 17.96 -14.11 1.34
N ILE A 5 18.73 -13.08 1.01
CA ILE A 5 18.35 -12.06 0.04
C ILE A 5 18.58 -12.65 -1.36
N ASP A 6 17.56 -12.59 -2.22
CA ASP A 6 17.60 -13.08 -3.59
C ASP A 6 16.81 -12.16 -4.52
N GLU A 7 16.53 -12.62 -5.74
CA GLU A 7 15.78 -11.88 -6.77
C GLU A 7 14.32 -11.58 -6.39
N CYS A 8 13.76 -12.29 -5.42
CA CYS A 8 12.43 -12.06 -4.89
C CYS A 8 12.43 -11.06 -3.71
N THR A 9 13.59 -10.52 -3.34
CA THR A 9 13.73 -9.52 -2.28
C THR A 9 14.00 -8.14 -2.87
N VAL A 10 13.14 -7.17 -2.55
CA VAL A 10 13.30 -5.78 -2.97
C VAL A 10 13.50 -4.90 -1.73
N TYR A 11 14.55 -4.08 -1.77
CA TYR A 11 14.76 -3.00 -0.83
C TYR A 11 14.34 -1.67 -1.48
N THR A 12 13.47 -0.94 -0.80
CA THR A 12 12.97 0.36 -1.22
C THR A 12 13.40 1.41 -0.20
N HIS A 13 14.07 2.45 -0.67
CA HIS A 13 14.49 3.60 0.13
C HIS A 13 13.76 4.85 -0.36
N MET A 14 13.01 5.49 0.55
CA MET A 14 12.18 6.65 0.25
C MET A 14 12.33 7.73 1.32
N THR A 15 12.27 8.99 0.88
CA THR A 15 12.26 10.15 1.78
C THR A 15 11.11 11.08 1.42
N ASP A 16 10.34 11.51 2.41
CA ASP A 16 9.22 12.42 2.28
C ASP A 16 9.45 13.72 3.07
N LYS A 17 9.27 14.87 2.40
CA LYS A 17 9.49 16.24 2.90
C LYS A 17 8.20 17.06 3.04
N HIS A 18 7.03 16.46 2.88
CA HIS A 18 5.76 17.21 2.85
C HIS A 18 5.30 17.72 4.23
N HIS A 19 5.98 17.31 5.31
CA HIS A 19 5.69 17.74 6.69
C HIS A 19 6.91 18.41 7.32
N ASP A 20 6.69 19.14 8.42
CA ASP A 20 7.77 19.77 9.20
C ASP A 20 8.80 18.74 9.69
N THR A 21 8.37 17.48 9.87
CA THR A 21 9.23 16.34 10.15
C THR A 21 9.47 15.52 8.88
N MET A 22 10.73 15.40 8.49
CA MET A 22 11.17 14.50 7.42
C MET A 22 10.83 13.05 7.78
N CYS A 23 10.21 12.31 6.85
CA CYS A 23 9.84 10.90 7.05
C CYS A 23 10.64 9.99 6.10
N HIS A 24 11.26 8.97 6.65
CA HIS A 24 12.06 7.97 5.92
C HIS A 24 11.32 6.64 5.89
N GLY A 25 11.17 6.09 4.68
CA GLY A 25 10.58 4.77 4.44
C GLY A 25 11.63 3.84 3.86
N HIS A 26 12.27 3.04 4.72
CA HIS A 26 13.20 1.99 4.31
C HIS A 26 12.45 0.68 4.45
N ILE A 27 12.08 0.04 3.34
CA ILE A 27 11.20 -1.12 3.35
C ILE A 27 11.88 -2.28 2.64
N LEU A 28 11.97 -3.41 3.32
CA LEU A 28 12.32 -4.68 2.71
C LEU A 28 11.05 -5.45 2.39
N VAL A 29 10.90 -5.89 1.15
CA VAL A 29 9.76 -6.68 0.67
C VAL A 29 10.28 -8.00 0.12
N LYS A 30 9.66 -9.10 0.52
CA LYS A 30 9.91 -10.44 -0.02
C LYS A 30 8.67 -10.94 -0.74
N HIS A 31 8.88 -11.43 -1.95
CA HIS A 31 7.88 -12.13 -2.74
C HIS A 31 7.98 -13.64 -2.53
N TYR A 32 6.84 -14.26 -2.24
CA TYR A 32 6.67 -15.71 -2.14
C TYR A 32 5.65 -16.16 -3.18
N ALA A 33 6.12 -16.87 -4.20
CA ALA A 33 5.28 -17.56 -5.14
C ALA A 33 4.88 -18.91 -4.54
N VAL A 34 3.59 -19.08 -4.26
CA VAL A 34 3.00 -20.34 -3.78
C VAL A 34 1.98 -20.78 -4.81
N GLU A 35 1.76 -22.09 -4.97
CA GLU A 35 0.81 -22.58 -5.97
C GLU A 35 -0.58 -21.93 -5.80
N GLY A 36 -1.01 -21.21 -6.84
CA GLY A 36 -2.28 -20.49 -6.89
C GLY A 36 -2.34 -19.19 -6.07
N ARG A 37 -1.21 -18.72 -5.51
CA ARG A 37 -1.15 -17.53 -4.65
C ARG A 37 0.13 -16.73 -4.84
N GLU A 38 -0.01 -15.43 -4.92
CA GLU A 38 1.11 -14.49 -4.89
C GLU A 38 1.11 -13.76 -3.55
N ILE A 39 2.19 -13.88 -2.79
CA ILE A 39 2.30 -13.28 -1.45
C ILE A 39 3.47 -12.31 -1.42
N LEU A 40 3.24 -11.09 -0.95
CA LEU A 40 4.28 -10.12 -0.62
C LEU A 40 4.25 -9.88 0.88
N ILE A 41 5.40 -10.03 1.54
CA ILE A 41 5.57 -9.67 2.96
C ILE A 41 6.58 -8.55 3.02
N GLY A 42 6.23 -7.45 3.67
CA GLY A 42 7.09 -6.29 3.81
C GLY A 42 7.26 -5.84 5.24
N ARG A 43 8.42 -5.28 5.56
CA ARG A 43 8.72 -4.67 6.86
C ARG A 43 9.68 -3.51 6.71
N SER A 44 9.48 -2.48 7.53
CA SER A 44 10.42 -1.38 7.65
C SER A 44 11.75 -1.79 8.30
N ILE A 45 12.84 -1.23 7.79
CA ILE A 45 14.17 -1.25 8.41
C ILE A 45 14.30 0.00 9.27
N LEU A 46 14.34 -0.18 10.59
CA LEU A 46 14.36 0.94 11.55
C LEU A 46 15.77 1.48 11.83
N ASP A 47 16.79 0.69 11.52
CA ASP A 47 18.19 1.05 11.63
C ASP A 47 18.91 0.53 10.40
N ASP A 48 19.27 1.44 9.50
CA ASP A 48 19.97 1.15 8.25
C ASP A 48 21.35 1.81 8.28
N PRO A 49 22.42 1.03 8.53
CA PRO A 49 23.78 1.57 8.55
C PRO A 49 24.26 2.14 7.20
N ALA A 50 23.68 1.69 6.08
CA ALA A 50 24.01 2.20 4.75
C ALA A 50 23.29 3.53 4.46
N HIS A 51 22.11 3.73 5.06
CA HIS A 51 21.31 4.94 4.96
C HIS A 51 20.90 5.45 6.36
N PRO A 52 21.84 6.01 7.15
CA PRO A 52 21.52 6.43 8.52
C PRO A 52 20.49 7.57 8.54
N THR A 53 19.46 7.40 9.35
CA THR A 53 18.43 8.44 9.54
C THR A 53 18.92 9.51 10.53
N PRO A 54 18.86 10.81 10.18
CA PRO A 54 19.19 11.89 11.10
C PRO A 54 18.34 11.87 12.37
N ARG A 55 18.94 12.27 13.50
CA ARG A 55 18.20 12.38 14.76
C ARG A 55 17.12 13.46 14.65
N GLY A 56 15.89 13.08 15.00
CA GLY A 56 14.73 13.98 14.95
C GLY A 56 13.82 13.73 13.74
N ASP A 57 14.34 13.04 12.72
CA ASP A 57 13.53 12.58 11.60
C ASP A 57 12.69 11.36 12.00
N LEU A 58 11.55 11.19 11.34
CA LEU A 58 10.67 10.03 11.51
C LEU A 58 11.16 8.89 10.63
N ILE A 59 11.20 7.67 11.20
CA ILE A 59 11.30 6.44 10.43
C ILE A 59 9.94 5.76 10.48
N GLU A 60 9.39 5.44 9.32
CA GLU A 60 8.19 4.62 9.25
C GLU A 60 8.47 3.24 9.84
N ASP A 61 7.72 2.84 10.87
CA ASP A 61 7.67 1.47 11.37
C ASP A 61 6.37 0.82 10.91
N SER A 62 6.45 0.09 9.80
CA SER A 62 5.34 -0.66 9.24
C SER A 62 5.69 -2.12 8.97
N THR A 63 4.67 -2.95 8.94
CA THR A 63 4.73 -4.32 8.44
C THR A 63 3.48 -4.57 7.64
N PHE A 64 3.60 -5.20 6.48
CA PHE A 64 2.45 -5.52 5.65
C PHE A 64 2.53 -6.92 5.07
N TRP A 65 1.35 -7.43 4.75
CA TRP A 65 1.10 -8.67 4.05
C TRP A 65 0.13 -8.37 2.92
N VAL A 66 0.51 -8.70 1.70
CA VAL A 66 -0.36 -8.63 0.53
C VAL A 66 -0.45 -10.02 -0.07
N GLU A 67 -1.66 -10.47 -0.36
CA GLU A 67 -1.92 -11.76 -1.00
C GLU A 67 -2.91 -11.59 -2.15
N ALA A 68 -2.59 -12.18 -3.30
CA ALA A 68 -3.52 -12.36 -4.40
C ALA A 68 -3.79 -13.86 -4.60
N VAL A 69 -5.05 -14.27 -4.54
CA VAL A 69 -5.48 -15.65 -4.73
C VAL A 69 -6.44 -15.75 -5.90
N ALA A 70 -6.18 -16.64 -6.85
CA ALA A 70 -7.09 -16.86 -7.96
C ALA A 70 -8.45 -17.42 -7.48
N LEU A 71 -9.55 -16.88 -8.00
CA LEU A 71 -10.88 -17.41 -7.71
C LEU A 71 -11.18 -18.60 -8.63
N PRO A 72 -11.47 -19.81 -8.10
CA PRO A 72 -11.66 -21.00 -8.92
C PRO A 72 -12.75 -20.81 -9.98
N GLY A 73 -12.41 -21.10 -11.25
CA GLY A 73 -13.33 -21.02 -12.38
C GLY A 73 -13.70 -19.59 -12.81
N GLN A 74 -13.01 -18.57 -12.31
CA GLN A 74 -13.24 -17.17 -12.65
C GLN A 74 -11.96 -16.53 -13.18
N ASP A 75 -12.09 -15.60 -14.12
CA ASP A 75 -11.01 -14.69 -14.51
C ASP A 75 -10.94 -13.51 -13.53
N ALA A 76 -10.73 -13.84 -12.26
CA ALA A 76 -10.71 -12.90 -11.15
C ALA A 76 -9.83 -13.42 -10.02
N CYS A 77 -9.35 -12.51 -9.17
CA CYS A 77 -8.61 -12.85 -7.96
C CYS A 77 -9.17 -12.10 -6.74
N LEU A 78 -8.99 -12.70 -5.56
CA LEU A 78 -9.15 -12.02 -4.28
C LEU A 78 -7.82 -11.38 -3.91
N PHE A 79 -7.79 -10.05 -3.84
CA PHE A 79 -6.65 -9.28 -3.37
C PHE A 79 -6.88 -8.87 -1.91
N THR A 80 -5.99 -9.31 -1.02
CA THR A 80 -6.03 -9.01 0.41
C THR A 80 -4.79 -8.22 0.78
N SER A 81 -4.96 -7.10 1.49
CA SER A 81 -3.85 -6.30 2.04
C SER A 81 -4.07 -6.07 3.52
N VAL A 82 -3.07 -6.38 4.33
CA VAL A 82 -3.05 -6.15 5.77
C VAL A 82 -1.81 -5.35 6.09
N MET A 83 -1.98 -4.25 6.83
CA MET A 83 -0.88 -3.36 7.23
C MET A 83 -0.98 -3.03 8.71
N ARG A 84 0.13 -3.21 9.41
CA ARG A 84 0.36 -2.67 10.76
C ARG A 84 1.22 -1.44 10.63
N LEU A 85 0.72 -0.30 11.12
CA LEU A 85 1.48 0.94 11.24
C LEU A 85 1.74 1.24 12.71
N ASN A 86 2.97 1.58 13.05
CA ASN A 86 3.28 2.21 14.33
C ASN A 86 3.12 3.72 14.17
N LEU A 87 2.06 4.25 14.78
CA LEU A 87 1.73 5.68 14.71
C LEU A 87 2.57 6.53 15.68
N GLY A 88 3.48 5.93 16.44
CA GLY A 88 4.26 6.62 17.48
C GLY A 88 3.43 6.88 18.73
N TYR A 89 3.70 8.01 19.40
CA TYR A 89 2.90 8.41 20.56
C TYR A 89 1.52 8.86 20.10
N VAL A 90 0.52 8.08 20.48
CA VAL A 90 -0.88 8.44 20.38
C VAL A 90 -1.30 8.86 21.79
N ALA A 91 -1.44 10.17 22.02
CA ALA A 91 -2.12 10.66 23.23
C ALA A 91 -3.47 9.94 23.29
N THR A 92 -3.94 9.54 24.48
CA THR A 92 -5.19 8.77 24.67
C THR A 92 -6.22 9.22 23.65
N ALA A 93 -6.38 8.42 22.59
CA ALA A 93 -7.16 8.84 21.45
C ALA A 93 -8.55 9.14 22.02
N ASP A 94 -9.02 10.36 21.84
CA ASP A 94 -10.42 10.62 22.07
C ASP A 94 -11.17 9.60 21.21
N GLU A 95 -12.18 8.92 21.76
CA GLU A 95 -12.93 7.90 21.00
C GLU A 95 -13.44 8.50 19.68
N SER A 96 -13.71 9.81 19.69
CA SER A 96 -14.02 10.64 18.52
C SER A 96 -12.96 10.62 17.39
N GLU A 97 -11.65 10.62 17.70
CA GLU A 97 -10.61 10.61 16.64
C GLU A 97 -10.54 9.25 15.93
N MET A 98 -10.81 8.15 16.66
CA MET A 98 -10.85 6.82 16.05
C MET A 98 -12.10 6.68 15.17
N ASP A 99 -13.24 7.21 15.62
CA ASP A 99 -14.47 7.24 14.82
C ASP A 99 -14.27 8.02 13.51
N ASP A 100 -13.54 9.14 13.54
CA ASP A 100 -13.19 9.90 12.33
C ASP A 100 -12.31 9.09 11.37
N VAL A 101 -11.35 8.31 11.89
CA VAL A 101 -10.53 7.41 11.06
C VAL A 101 -11.39 6.30 10.45
N VAL A 102 -12.29 5.70 11.22
CA VAL A 102 -13.21 4.67 10.72
C VAL A 102 -14.10 5.24 9.62
N ALA A 103 -14.73 6.40 9.85
CA ALA A 103 -15.58 7.06 8.87
C ALA A 103 -14.83 7.42 7.58
N LEU A 104 -13.56 7.83 7.70
CA LEU A 104 -12.71 8.10 6.54
C LEU A 104 -12.42 6.83 5.74
N VAL A 105 -12.06 5.74 6.41
CA VAL A 105 -11.79 4.45 5.76
C VAL A 105 -13.05 3.90 5.08
N GLU A 106 -14.20 4.00 5.75
CA GLU A 106 -15.50 3.64 5.17
C GLU A 106 -15.82 4.48 3.93
N SER A 107 -15.62 5.81 4.00
CA SER A 107 -15.85 6.72 2.87
C SER A 107 -14.95 6.38 1.68
N ALA A 108 -13.68 6.09 1.92
CA ALA A 108 -12.75 5.64 0.88
C ALA A 108 -13.19 4.29 0.26
N SER A 109 -13.67 3.35 1.09
CA SER A 109 -14.20 2.05 0.64
C SER A 109 -15.44 2.19 -0.25
N ILE A 110 -16.39 3.04 0.13
CA ILE A 110 -17.61 3.31 -0.64
C ILE A 110 -17.27 3.99 -1.98
N ALA A 111 -16.36 4.98 -1.97
CA ALA A 111 -15.91 5.64 -3.19
C ALA A 111 -15.25 4.66 -4.18
N HIS A 112 -14.51 3.68 -3.64
CA HIS A 112 -13.98 2.58 -4.43
C HIS A 112 -15.10 1.74 -5.05
N GLN A 113 -16.13 1.34 -4.28
CA GLN A 113 -17.27 0.54 -4.77
C GLN A 113 -17.99 1.16 -5.97
N GLN A 114 -18.15 2.48 -5.97
CA GLN A 114 -18.81 3.22 -7.06
C GLN A 114 -18.00 3.23 -8.37
N SER A 115 -16.73 2.83 -8.33
CA SER A 115 -15.84 2.83 -9.48
C SER A 115 -15.67 1.44 -10.13
N PHE A 116 -16.32 0.38 -9.59
CA PHE A 116 -16.19 -1.01 -10.07
C PHE A 116 -16.99 -1.35 -11.33
N ASP A 117 -17.73 -0.41 -11.93
CA ASP A 117 -18.38 -0.65 -13.23
C ASP A 117 -17.36 -0.83 -14.38
N MET A 118 -16.06 -0.61 -14.14
CA MET A 118 -14.97 -0.89 -15.08
C MET A 118 -14.27 -2.22 -14.74
N ARG A 119 -14.65 -3.30 -15.43
CA ARG A 119 -13.87 -4.55 -15.39
C ARG A 119 -12.45 -4.31 -15.93
N GLY A 120 -11.46 -4.83 -15.20
CA GLY A 120 -10.06 -4.86 -15.64
C GLY A 120 -9.27 -3.57 -15.43
N ILE A 121 -9.82 -2.57 -14.73
CA ILE A 121 -9.11 -1.32 -14.42
C ILE A 121 -9.39 -0.92 -12.97
N LEU A 122 -8.32 -0.76 -12.19
CA LEU A 122 -8.39 -0.05 -10.92
C LEU A 122 -8.33 1.46 -11.17
N PRO A 123 -9.26 2.25 -10.63
CA PRO A 123 -9.25 3.69 -10.81
C PRO A 123 -8.05 4.30 -10.09
N SER A 124 -7.23 5.03 -10.83
CA SER A 124 -6.18 5.88 -10.25
C SER A 124 -6.83 7.04 -9.49
N HIS A 125 -6.40 7.28 -8.26
CA HIS A 125 -6.81 8.40 -7.38
C HIS A 125 -8.14 8.25 -6.63
N ALA A 126 -8.71 7.04 -6.51
CA ALA A 126 -9.94 6.85 -5.73
C ALA A 126 -9.68 7.11 -4.24
N VAL A 127 -8.53 6.68 -3.72
CA VAL A 127 -8.13 6.94 -2.33
C VAL A 127 -7.59 8.37 -2.21
N GLY A 128 -6.72 8.79 -3.12
CA GLY A 128 -6.06 10.10 -3.09
C GLY A 128 -7.03 11.26 -3.13
N ARG A 129 -8.18 11.15 -3.83
CA ARG A 129 -9.22 12.19 -3.82
C ARG A 129 -9.96 12.30 -2.49
N GLN A 130 -10.22 11.17 -1.83
CA GLN A 130 -10.89 11.12 -0.52
C GLN A 130 -9.95 11.51 0.62
N LEU A 131 -8.65 11.20 0.44
CA LEU A 131 -7.58 11.58 1.35
C LEU A 131 -6.96 12.94 1.01
N SER A 132 -7.42 13.66 -0.01
CA SER A 132 -6.93 15.02 -0.31
C SER A 132 -7.60 16.07 0.59
N PRO A 133 -6.94 17.22 0.86
CA PRO A 133 -6.95 17.89 2.17
C PRO A 133 -8.29 18.47 2.67
N PRO A 134 -8.41 18.70 4.01
CA PRO A 134 -7.30 18.69 4.95
C PRO A 134 -7.21 17.42 5.77
N LEU A 135 -6.28 16.53 5.38
CA LEU A 135 -5.59 15.55 6.23
C LEU A 135 -5.02 16.15 7.54
N ARG A 136 -5.11 17.48 7.72
CA ARG A 136 -4.77 18.21 8.94
C ARG A 136 -5.72 17.92 10.11
N LEU A 137 -6.83 17.22 9.91
CA LEU A 137 -7.78 16.85 10.99
C LEU A 137 -7.42 15.53 11.67
N LEU A 138 -6.56 14.68 11.08
CA LEU A 138 -6.17 13.41 11.69
C LEU A 138 -4.90 13.58 12.51
N THR A 139 -5.06 13.90 13.79
CA THR A 139 -3.97 14.03 14.76
C THR A 139 -3.58 12.73 15.44
N LEU A 140 -4.14 11.59 15.01
CA LEU A 140 -3.84 10.27 15.54
C LEU A 140 -2.39 9.85 15.25
N GLY A 141 -1.49 10.27 16.15
CA GLY A 141 -0.05 10.10 15.99
C GLY A 141 0.45 10.56 14.62
N ASN A 142 1.24 9.70 13.97
CA ASN A 142 1.85 9.97 12.66
C ASN A 142 0.97 9.53 11.46
N LEU A 143 -0.31 9.19 11.67
CA LEU A 143 -1.16 8.67 10.59
C LEU A 143 -1.26 9.63 9.40
N HIS A 144 -1.41 10.93 9.66
CA HIS A 144 -1.47 11.94 8.60
C HIS A 144 -0.22 11.96 7.71
N ILE A 145 0.96 11.70 8.27
CA ILE A 145 2.23 11.61 7.52
C ILE A 145 2.21 10.37 6.61
N TYR A 146 1.78 9.22 7.15
CA TYR A 146 1.71 7.97 6.37
C TYR A 146 0.65 8.01 5.27
N LEU A 147 -0.49 8.66 5.51
CA LEU A 147 -1.55 8.83 4.51
C LEU A 147 -1.10 9.78 3.39
N ALA A 148 -0.51 10.94 3.74
CA ALA A 148 0.00 11.89 2.75
C ALA A 148 0.98 11.21 1.79
N ARG A 149 1.88 10.38 2.32
CA ARG A 149 2.82 9.60 1.51
C ARG A 149 2.13 8.50 0.69
N SER A 150 1.15 7.82 1.27
CA SER A 150 0.36 6.79 0.55
C SER A 150 -0.31 7.35 -0.70
N VAL A 151 -0.79 8.60 -0.65
CA VAL A 151 -1.36 9.29 -1.83
C VAL A 151 -0.32 9.48 -2.95
N VAL A 152 0.94 9.78 -2.61
CA VAL A 152 2.01 9.95 -3.60
C VAL A 152 2.33 8.64 -4.33
N VAL A 153 2.30 7.51 -3.63
CA VAL A 153 2.61 6.20 -4.22
C VAL A 153 1.41 5.53 -4.88
N GLU A 154 0.18 5.94 -4.53
CA GLU A 154 -1.07 5.34 -5.02
C GLU A 154 -1.10 5.26 -6.56
N GLU A 155 -0.81 6.36 -7.25
CA GLU A 155 -0.91 6.40 -8.70
C GLU A 155 0.06 5.42 -9.37
N ALA A 156 1.31 5.40 -8.91
CA ALA A 156 2.32 4.48 -9.45
C ALA A 156 1.93 3.02 -9.19
N PHE A 157 1.42 2.73 -7.99
CA PHE A 157 0.94 1.41 -7.60
C PHE A 157 -0.25 0.94 -8.45
N MET A 158 -1.28 1.77 -8.59
CA MET A 158 -2.46 1.46 -9.39
C MET A 158 -2.12 1.28 -10.87
N ARG A 159 -1.22 2.12 -11.42
CA ARG A 159 -0.72 1.95 -12.80
C ARG A 159 -0.01 0.60 -12.97
N ALA A 160 0.83 0.19 -12.03
CA ALA A 160 1.53 -1.08 -12.10
C ALA A 160 0.54 -2.27 -12.13
N ILE A 161 -0.51 -2.22 -11.29
CA ILE A 161 -1.57 -3.23 -11.30
C ILE A 161 -2.32 -3.25 -12.63
N ASN A 162 -2.73 -2.09 -13.13
CA ASN A 162 -3.45 -2.00 -14.41
C ASN A 162 -2.60 -2.52 -15.58
N CYS A 163 -1.30 -2.23 -15.61
CA CYS A 163 -0.40 -2.82 -16.59
C CYS A 163 -0.30 -4.35 -16.49
N ALA A 164 -0.33 -4.91 -15.27
CA ALA A 164 -0.35 -6.35 -15.08
C ALA A 164 -1.66 -6.97 -15.57
N ILE A 165 -2.80 -6.35 -15.26
CA ILE A 165 -4.12 -6.79 -15.73
C ILE A 165 -4.18 -6.77 -17.26
N GLN A 166 -3.72 -5.69 -17.89
CA GLN A 166 -3.70 -5.56 -19.34
C GLN A 166 -2.86 -6.66 -20.00
N ARG A 167 -1.64 -6.89 -19.49
CA ARG A 167 -0.76 -7.96 -20.00
C ARG A 167 -1.37 -9.36 -19.86
N HIS A 168 -2.16 -9.60 -18.82
CA HIS A 168 -2.89 -10.86 -18.64
C HIS A 168 -4.01 -10.99 -19.69
N GLY A 169 -4.78 -9.92 -19.90
CA GLY A 169 -5.81 -9.87 -20.94
C GLY A 169 -5.25 -10.12 -22.35
N ASP A 170 -4.13 -9.48 -22.69
CA ASP A 170 -3.47 -9.63 -23.99
C ASP A 170 -3.02 -11.09 -24.22
N LYS A 171 -2.42 -11.73 -23.20
CA LYS A 171 -2.02 -13.15 -23.27
C LYS A 171 -3.20 -14.10 -23.40
N ALA A 172 -4.32 -13.82 -22.73
CA ALA A 172 -5.53 -14.62 -22.83
C ALA A 172 -6.11 -14.59 -24.25
N LEU A 173 -6.09 -13.42 -24.90
CA LEU A 173 -6.52 -13.25 -26.30
C LEU A 173 -5.60 -13.98 -27.29
N GLU A 174 -4.29 -13.90 -27.11
CA GLU A 174 -3.31 -14.65 -27.93
C GLU A 174 -3.49 -16.18 -27.78
N SER A 175 -3.81 -16.66 -26.58
CA SER A 175 -4.02 -18.09 -26.32
C SER A 175 -5.33 -18.65 -26.86
N THR A 176 -6.31 -17.78 -27.19
CA THR A 176 -7.64 -18.18 -27.71
C THR A 176 -7.75 -18.08 -29.23
N GLY A 177 -6.71 -17.61 -29.93
CA GLY A 177 -6.60 -17.67 -31.39
C GLY A 177 -7.55 -16.74 -32.15
N VAL A 178 -8.06 -15.68 -31.51
CA VAL A 178 -8.89 -14.65 -32.16
C VAL A 178 -8.00 -13.48 -32.53
N VAL A 179 -7.45 -13.51 -33.75
CA VAL A 179 -6.85 -12.34 -34.44
C VAL A 179 -7.79 -11.90 -35.54
#